data_AF-A0A103DZQ2-F1
#
_entry.id   AF-A0A103DZQ2-F1
#
_cell.length_a   1.000
_cell.length_b   1.000
_cell.length_c   1.000
_cell.angle_alpha   90.00
_cell.angle_beta   90.00
_cell.angle_gamma   90.00
#
_symmetry.space_group_name_H-M   'P 1'
#
loop_
_entity.id
_entity.type
_entity.pdbx_description
1 polymer ?
#
loop_
_entity_poly.entity_id
_entity_poly.type
_entity_poly.pdbx_seq_one_letter_code
_entity_poly.pdbx_strand_id
1 'polypeptide(L)'
;MLARALGATVLTRLNVKRRLGYTPGLGYGRVDPTCRGFSESDRAVTTDERAEETDRRAAKRRAEQVDLCVDELTWRERAAIQRHMKAKRVGAMNTACGARVWSDPRKVDLSVTHADYQGAKEALYPRLKQRGLLRQAVCA
;
A
#
# COMPACT_ATOMS: atom_id res chain seq x y z
N MET A 1 61.64 34.51 28.88
CA MET A 1 61.33 33.06 28.99
C MET A 1 60.39 32.68 27.86
N LEU A 2 60.80 31.67 27.05
CA LEU A 2 60.05 30.88 26.05
C LEU A 2 59.20 31.63 25.00
N ALA A 3 59.63 31.74 23.73
CA ALA A 3 59.73 30.72 22.67
C ALA A 3 58.44 30.51 21.85
N ARG A 4 58.54 30.88 20.56
CA ARG A 4 57.99 30.23 19.33
C ARG A 4 56.55 29.68 19.36
N ALA A 5 55.73 30.13 18.41
CA ALA A 5 55.54 29.43 17.13
C ALA A 5 54.53 30.14 16.23
N LEU A 6 54.99 30.55 15.05
CA LEU A 6 54.18 30.80 13.86
C LEU A 6 53.58 29.47 13.40
N GLY A 7 52.26 29.40 13.25
CA GLY A 7 51.55 28.22 12.76
C GLY A 7 50.40 28.63 11.88
N ALA A 8 50.67 28.70 10.58
CA ALA A 8 49.68 28.89 9.54
C ALA A 8 48.57 27.82 9.63
N THR A 9 47.31 28.22 9.51
CA THR A 9 46.27 27.30 9.04
C THR A 9 45.34 28.05 8.11
N VAL A 10 45.84 28.13 6.88
CA VAL A 10 45.22 28.58 5.65
C VAL A 10 44.12 27.60 5.24
N LEU A 11 43.01 28.14 4.73
CA LEU A 11 42.02 27.58 3.81
C LEU A 11 41.70 26.06 3.91
N THR A 12 40.46 25.75 4.30
CA THR A 12 39.73 24.59 3.74
C THR A 12 38.38 25.03 3.17
N ARG A 13 38.42 25.83 2.09
CA ARG A 13 37.39 25.83 1.05
C ARG A 13 37.92 24.98 -0.11
N LEU A 14 37.05 24.13 -0.66
CA LEU A 14 37.14 23.44 -1.95
C LEU A 14 38.22 22.36 -2.08
N ASN A 15 37.83 21.09 -1.94
CA ASN A 15 38.47 20.00 -2.71
C ASN A 15 37.63 18.69 -2.69
N VAL A 16 36.43 18.69 -3.27
CA VAL A 16 35.89 17.45 -3.86
C VAL A 16 36.46 17.36 -5.28
N LYS A 17 37.71 16.94 -5.35
CA LYS A 17 38.43 16.60 -6.57
C LYS A 17 37.73 15.38 -7.17
N ARG A 18 36.83 15.60 -8.14
CA ARG A 18 36.24 14.55 -8.97
C ARG A 18 37.41 13.86 -9.69
N ARG A 19 37.83 12.69 -9.20
CA ARG A 19 38.78 11.83 -9.91
C ARG A 19 38.06 11.35 -11.17
N LEU A 20 38.39 11.94 -12.31
CA LEU A 20 38.11 11.38 -13.62
C LEU A 20 38.97 10.13 -13.78
N GLY A 21 38.47 9.02 -13.22
CA GLY A 21 39.01 7.70 -13.52
C GLY A 21 38.69 7.39 -14.98
N TYR A 22 39.73 7.21 -15.79
CA TYR A 22 39.60 6.66 -17.12
C TYR A 22 39.05 5.23 -17.00
N THR A 23 37.76 5.05 -17.27
CA THR A 23 37.14 3.73 -17.42
C THR A 23 37.15 3.38 -18.91
N PRO A 24 37.80 2.28 -19.33
CA PRO A 24 37.82 1.87 -20.73
C PRO A 24 36.39 1.69 -21.25
N GLY A 25 36.10 2.27 -22.41
CA GLY A 25 34.82 2.12 -23.08
C GLY A 25 34.65 0.71 -23.62
N LEU A 26 34.16 -0.21 -22.78
CA LEU A 26 33.58 -1.47 -23.25
C LEU A 26 32.37 -1.09 -24.13
N GLY A 27 32.45 -1.43 -25.41
CA GLY A 27 31.65 -0.92 -26.53
C GLY A 27 30.13 -1.14 -26.50
N TYR A 28 29.52 -1.31 -25.33
CA TYR A 28 28.08 -1.12 -25.18
C TYR A 28 27.86 0.30 -24.68
N GLY A 29 27.46 1.18 -25.62
CA GLY A 29 27.09 2.55 -25.34
C GLY A 29 26.15 2.61 -24.14
N ARG A 30 26.31 3.67 -23.34
CA ARG A 30 25.41 4.00 -22.22
C ARG A 30 23.97 3.88 -22.72
N VAL A 31 23.31 2.78 -22.36
CA VAL A 31 21.89 2.61 -22.62
C VAL A 31 21.21 3.84 -22.05
N ASP A 32 20.44 4.55 -22.88
CA ASP A 32 19.71 5.73 -22.44
C ASP A 32 18.92 5.37 -21.18
N PRO A 33 18.90 6.21 -20.12
CA PRO A 33 18.17 5.90 -18.90
C PRO A 33 16.70 5.53 -19.14
N THR A 34 16.09 6.00 -20.24
CA THR A 34 14.73 5.64 -20.65
C THR A 34 14.59 4.21 -21.15
N CYS A 35 15.67 3.59 -21.63
CA CYS A 35 15.71 2.20 -22.09
C CYS A 35 16.10 1.22 -20.97
N ARG A 36 16.26 1.68 -19.72
CA ARG A 36 16.64 0.84 -18.59
C ARG A 36 15.43 0.06 -18.08
N GLY A 37 15.45 -1.27 -18.27
CA GLY A 37 14.38 -2.17 -17.81
C GLY A 37 13.34 -2.50 -18.88
N PHE A 38 13.55 -2.08 -20.13
CA PHE A 38 12.76 -2.55 -21.27
C PHE A 38 13.17 -3.99 -21.64
N SER A 39 12.23 -4.93 -21.59
CA SER A 39 12.42 -6.27 -22.15
C SER A 39 11.80 -6.37 -23.54
N GLU A 40 12.31 -7.27 -24.39
CA GLU A 40 11.75 -7.48 -25.72
C GLU A 40 10.27 -7.90 -25.70
N SER A 41 9.81 -8.53 -24.61
CA SER A 41 8.41 -8.86 -24.36
C SER A 41 7.50 -7.64 -24.24
N ASP A 42 8.03 -6.48 -23.85
CA ASP A 42 7.27 -5.25 -23.67
C ASP A 42 7.01 -4.50 -24.98
N ARG A 43 7.59 -4.97 -26.10
CA ARG A 43 7.45 -4.36 -27.42
C ARG A 43 6.05 -4.52 -28.02
N ALA A 44 5.33 -5.57 -27.62
CA ALA A 44 4.00 -5.88 -28.11
C ALA A 44 2.87 -5.39 -27.18
N VAL A 45 3.21 -4.91 -25.99
CA VAL A 45 2.22 -4.43 -25.00
C VAL A 45 1.76 -3.04 -25.40
N THR A 46 0.46 -2.90 -25.63
CA THR A 46 -0.17 -1.62 -25.94
C THR A 46 -0.09 -0.68 -24.72
N THR A 47 -0.23 0.63 -24.97
CA THR A 47 -0.27 1.63 -23.89
C THR A 47 -1.40 1.34 -22.90
N ASP A 48 -2.51 0.81 -23.40
CA ASP A 48 -3.72 0.53 -22.63
C ASP A 48 -3.50 -0.68 -21.71
N GLU A 49 -2.89 -1.76 -22.22
CA GLU A 49 -2.53 -2.93 -21.40
C GLU A 49 -1.54 -2.58 -20.30
N ARG A 50 -0.57 -1.70 -20.58
CA ARG A 50 0.37 -1.20 -19.57
C ARG A 50 -0.35 -0.38 -18.50
N ALA A 51 -1.30 0.47 -18.88
CA ALA A 51 -2.12 1.24 -17.95
C ALA A 51 -2.94 0.30 -17.04
N GLU A 52 -3.64 -0.68 -17.63
CA GLU A 52 -4.40 -1.68 -16.87
C GLU A 52 -3.53 -2.49 -15.91
N GLU A 53 -2.32 -2.87 -16.31
CA GLU A 53 -1.41 -3.58 -15.43
C GLU A 53 -0.94 -2.67 -14.27
N THR A 54 -0.64 -1.40 -14.53
CA THR A 54 -0.31 -0.46 -13.47
C THR A 54 -1.44 -0.27 -12.47
N ASP A 55 -2.69 -0.22 -12.96
CA ASP A 55 -3.88 -0.13 -12.12
C ASP A 55 -4.13 -1.39 -11.30
N ARG A 56 -3.98 -2.58 -11.90
CA ARG A 56 -4.05 -3.85 -11.18
C ARG A 56 -2.99 -3.93 -10.08
N ARG A 57 -1.75 -3.55 -10.38
CA ARG A 57 -0.67 -3.50 -9.39
C ARG A 57 -0.97 -2.49 -8.27
N ALA A 58 -1.53 -1.33 -8.61
CA ALA A 58 -1.93 -0.32 -7.63
C ALA A 58 -3.08 -0.83 -6.73
N ALA A 59 -4.07 -1.51 -7.30
CA ALA A 59 -5.17 -2.13 -6.56
C ALA A 59 -4.67 -3.22 -5.61
N LYS A 60 -3.75 -4.08 -6.09
CA LYS A 60 -3.12 -5.11 -5.26
C LYS A 60 -2.39 -4.50 -4.06
N ARG A 61 -1.56 -3.49 -4.26
CA ARG A 61 -0.85 -2.79 -3.17
C ARG A 61 -1.82 -2.17 -2.16
N ARG A 62 -2.94 -1.60 -2.61
CA ARG A 62 -3.98 -1.08 -1.70
C ARG A 62 -4.63 -2.19 -0.89
N ALA A 63 -4.94 -3.32 -1.51
CA ALA A 63 -5.51 -4.48 -0.81
C ALA A 63 -4.55 -5.00 0.26
N GLU A 64 -3.27 -5.16 -0.07
CA GLU A 64 -2.22 -5.55 0.89
C GLU A 64 -2.15 -4.58 2.08
N GLN A 65 -2.31 -3.27 1.88
CA GLN A 65 -2.35 -2.31 2.98
C GLN A 65 -3.59 -2.43 3.86
N VAL A 66 -4.74 -2.79 3.27
CA VAL A 66 -5.97 -3.06 4.02
C VAL A 66 -5.81 -4.32 4.86
N ASP A 67 -5.19 -5.37 4.30
CA ASP A 67 -4.95 -6.64 5.01
C ASP A 67 -4.11 -6.39 6.28
N LEU A 68 -3.05 -5.58 6.18
CA LEU A 68 -2.25 -5.17 7.35
C LEU A 68 -3.11 -4.48 8.44
N CYS A 69 -4.07 -3.65 8.05
CA CYS A 69 -4.95 -2.98 9.01
C CYS A 69 -5.92 -3.96 9.70
N VAL A 70 -6.34 -5.02 9.00
CA VAL A 70 -7.22 -6.07 9.53
C VAL A 70 -6.44 -7.03 10.44
N ASP A 71 -5.18 -7.30 10.12
CA ASP A 71 -4.29 -8.13 10.94
C ASP A 71 -3.98 -7.50 12.30
N GLU A 72 -3.93 -6.17 12.37
CA GLU A 72 -3.79 -5.41 13.62
C GLU A 72 -5.04 -5.42 14.53
N LEU A 73 -6.20 -5.86 14.03
CA LEU A 73 -7.42 -6.00 14.84
C LEU A 73 -7.35 -7.21 15.77
N THR A 74 -8.13 -7.18 16.84
CA THR A 74 -8.31 -8.36 17.68
C THR A 74 -9.05 -9.47 16.91
N TRP A 75 -8.85 -10.72 17.32
CA TRP A 75 -9.52 -11.86 16.69
C TRP A 75 -11.06 -11.74 16.75
N ARG A 76 -11.59 -11.13 17.82
CA ARG A 76 -13.03 -10.92 18.02
C ARG A 76 -13.61 -9.92 17.02
N GLU A 77 -12.90 -8.81 16.78
CA GLU A 77 -13.29 -7.79 15.80
C GLU A 77 -13.25 -8.35 14.37
N ARG A 78 -12.19 -9.11 14.03
CA ARG A 78 -12.12 -9.82 12.74
C ARG A 78 -13.29 -10.78 12.55
N ALA A 79 -13.59 -11.58 13.57
CA ALA A 79 -14.74 -12.50 13.54
C ALA A 79 -16.08 -11.75 13.44
N ALA A 80 -16.22 -10.58 14.06
CA ALA A 80 -17.41 -9.74 13.94
C ALA A 80 -17.60 -9.23 12.50
N ILE A 81 -16.54 -8.73 11.85
CA ILE A 81 -16.58 -8.30 10.45
C ILE A 81 -16.96 -9.46 9.54
N GLN A 82 -16.30 -10.62 9.67
CA GLN A 82 -16.58 -11.79 8.83
C GLN A 82 -18.02 -12.30 8.99
N ARG A 83 -18.50 -12.41 10.23
CA ARG A 83 -19.89 -12.82 10.51
C ARG A 83 -20.89 -11.85 9.90
N HIS A 84 -20.69 -10.55 10.08
CA HIS A 84 -21.58 -9.53 9.53
C HIS A 84 -21.62 -9.55 8.00
N MET A 85 -20.47 -9.68 7.33
CA MET A 85 -20.40 -9.76 5.86
C MET A 85 -21.08 -11.03 5.34
N LYS A 86 -20.88 -12.16 6.00
CA LYS A 86 -21.56 -13.42 5.65
C LYS A 86 -23.08 -13.29 5.82
N ALA A 87 -23.54 -12.72 6.94
CA ALA A 87 -24.96 -12.51 7.20
C ALA A 87 -25.60 -11.61 6.14
N LYS A 88 -24.93 -10.51 5.75
CA LYS A 88 -25.41 -9.61 4.69
C LYS A 88 -25.53 -10.33 3.34
N ARG A 89 -24.53 -11.12 2.95
CA ARG A 89 -24.56 -11.92 1.71
C ARG A 89 -25.71 -12.92 1.71
N VAL A 90 -25.88 -13.66 2.81
CA VAL A 90 -26.98 -14.63 2.97
C VAL A 90 -28.33 -13.93 2.91
N GLY A 91 -28.48 -12.77 3.56
CA GLY A 91 -29.69 -11.94 3.48
C GLY A 91 -30.03 -11.53 2.05
N ALA A 92 -29.03 -11.07 1.28
CA ALA A 92 -29.22 -10.73 -0.13
C ALA A 92 -29.65 -11.94 -0.98
N MET A 93 -29.05 -13.12 -0.75
CA MET A 93 -29.44 -14.35 -1.45
C MET A 93 -30.87 -14.78 -1.13
N ASN A 94 -31.25 -14.78 0.14
CA ASN A 94 -32.63 -15.09 0.55
C ASN A 94 -33.64 -14.11 -0.08
N THR A 95 -33.28 -12.82 -0.14
CA THR A 95 -34.12 -11.80 -0.77
C THR A 95 -34.29 -12.05 -2.26
N ALA A 96 -33.20 -12.38 -2.98
CA ALA A 96 -33.24 -12.70 -4.40
C ALA A 96 -34.07 -13.97 -4.70
N CYS A 97 -34.03 -14.96 -3.81
CA CYS A 97 -34.84 -16.18 -3.95
C CYS A 97 -36.28 -16.01 -3.46
N GLY A 98 -36.64 -14.89 -2.84
CA GLY A 98 -37.96 -14.68 -2.22
C GLY A 98 -38.27 -15.63 -1.05
N ALA A 99 -37.26 -16.36 -0.56
CA ALA A 99 -37.42 -17.42 0.42
C ALA A 99 -36.25 -17.43 1.41
N ARG A 100 -36.53 -17.77 2.67
CA ARG A 100 -35.53 -17.80 3.74
C ARG A 100 -34.88 -19.18 3.84
N VAL A 101 -34.16 -19.57 2.79
CA VAL A 101 -33.54 -20.91 2.65
C VAL A 101 -32.29 -21.03 3.51
N TRP A 102 -31.44 -20.00 3.52
CA TRP A 102 -30.18 -20.02 4.26
C TRP A 102 -30.31 -19.24 5.56
N SER A 103 -30.13 -19.92 6.69
CA SER A 103 -30.17 -19.30 8.02
C SER A 103 -29.12 -19.91 8.95
N ASP A 104 -28.71 -19.13 9.96
CA ASP A 104 -27.81 -19.62 11.01
C ASP A 104 -28.66 -20.29 12.12
N PRO A 105 -28.50 -21.61 12.37
CA PRO A 105 -29.26 -22.32 13.39
C PRO A 105 -28.92 -21.87 14.82
N ARG A 106 -27.76 -21.24 15.03
CA ARG A 106 -27.31 -20.80 16.36
C ARG A 106 -28.03 -19.54 16.86
N LYS A 107 -28.93 -18.95 16.04
CA LYS A 107 -29.76 -17.77 16.36
C LYS A 107 -29.01 -16.73 17.20
N VAL A 108 -27.85 -16.29 16.70
CA VAL A 108 -27.08 -15.25 17.36
C VAL A 108 -27.87 -13.95 17.31
N ASP A 109 -27.97 -13.26 18.45
CA ASP A 109 -28.65 -11.97 18.54
C ASP A 109 -28.04 -10.97 17.56
N LEU A 110 -28.85 -10.57 16.57
CA LEU A 110 -28.43 -9.66 15.50
C LEU A 110 -28.02 -8.30 16.07
N SER A 111 -28.65 -7.85 17.16
CA SER A 111 -28.34 -6.56 17.78
C SER A 111 -26.91 -6.53 18.32
N VAL A 112 -26.51 -7.58 19.05
CA VAL A 112 -25.16 -7.74 19.60
C VAL A 112 -24.13 -7.90 18.48
N THR A 113 -24.44 -8.67 17.43
CA THR A 113 -23.52 -8.80 16.29
C THR A 113 -23.30 -7.49 15.55
N HIS A 114 -24.33 -6.64 15.48
CA HIS A 114 -24.21 -5.33 14.86
C HIS A 114 -23.39 -4.38 15.73
N ALA A 115 -23.58 -4.39 17.05
CA ALA A 115 -22.77 -3.60 17.98
C ALA A 115 -21.28 -3.98 17.94
N ASP A 116 -20.96 -5.28 17.99
CA ASP A 116 -19.59 -5.80 17.83
C ASP A 116 -18.97 -5.33 16.49
N TYR A 117 -19.77 -5.30 15.41
CA TYR A 117 -19.33 -4.85 14.10
C TYR A 117 -19.07 -3.33 14.04
N GLN A 118 -19.89 -2.52 14.71
CA GLN A 118 -19.64 -1.06 14.77
C GLN A 118 -18.37 -0.77 15.57
N GLY A 119 -18.14 -1.44 16.70
CA GLY A 119 -16.89 -1.33 17.44
C GLY A 119 -15.66 -1.71 16.59
N ALA A 120 -15.76 -2.78 15.80
CA ALA A 120 -14.70 -3.17 14.87
C ALA A 120 -14.43 -2.10 13.78
N LYS A 121 -15.45 -1.38 13.31
CA LYS A 121 -15.27 -0.25 12.38
C LYS A 121 -14.57 0.92 13.04
N GLU A 122 -14.96 1.27 14.26
CA GLU A 122 -14.35 2.36 15.02
C GLU A 122 -12.86 2.10 15.24
N ALA A 123 -12.49 0.84 15.54
CA ALA A 123 -11.10 0.42 15.63
C ALA A 123 -10.36 0.49 14.28
N LEU A 124 -11.01 0.09 13.17
CA LEU A 124 -10.39 0.04 11.85
C LEU A 124 -10.20 1.43 11.22
N TYR A 125 -11.12 2.36 11.47
CA TYR A 125 -11.16 3.70 10.87
C TYR A 125 -9.86 4.51 11.03
N PRO A 126 -9.28 4.69 12.24
CA PRO A 126 -8.06 5.49 12.39
C PRO A 126 -6.88 4.91 11.62
N ARG A 127 -6.78 3.57 11.52
CA ARG A 127 -5.70 2.88 10.80
C ARG A 127 -5.78 3.12 9.29
N LEU A 128 -6.98 3.00 8.71
CA LEU A 128 -7.20 3.30 7.30
C LEU A 128 -6.96 4.79 6.99
N LYS A 129 -7.34 5.69 7.90
CA LYS A 129 -7.11 7.12 7.76
C LYS A 129 -5.61 7.46 7.78
N GLN A 130 -4.86 6.90 8.72
CA GLN A 130 -3.41 7.12 8.83
C GLN A 130 -2.65 6.69 7.58
N ARG A 131 -3.11 5.62 6.90
CA ARG A 131 -2.51 5.10 5.67
C ARG A 131 -3.01 5.79 4.39
N GLY A 132 -3.89 6.79 4.49
CA GLY A 132 -4.41 7.52 3.33
C GLY A 132 -5.29 6.66 2.41
N LEU A 133 -5.86 5.56 2.93
CA LEU A 133 -6.69 4.62 2.17
C LEU A 133 -8.14 5.10 1.99
N LEU A 134 -8.54 6.12 2.77
CA LEU A 134 -9.87 6.71 2.69
C LEU A 134 -9.82 7.94 1.80
N ARG A 135 -10.70 7.96 0.78
CA ARG A 135 -10.94 9.18 0.02
C ARG A 135 -11.69 10.14 0.94
N GLN A 136 -11.12 11.32 1.17
CA GLN A 136 -11.83 12.38 1.87
C GLN A 136 -13.09 12.68 1.06
N ALA A 137 -14.26 12.63 1.70
CA ALA A 137 -15.49 13.05 1.05
C ALA A 137 -15.30 14.52 0.66
N VAL A 138 -15.22 14.79 -0.63
CA VAL A 138 -15.31 16.16 -1.13
C VAL A 138 -16.75 16.57 -0.87
N CYS A 139 -16.98 17.41 0.13
CA CYS A 139 -18.26 18.09 0.26
C CYS A 139 -18.43 18.96 -0.98
N ALA A 140 -19.44 18.64 -1.79
CA ALA A 140 -19.93 19.47 -2.88
C ALA A 140 -20.91 20.51 -2.32
#